data_AF-A0A7X6Z988-F1
#
_entry.id   AF-A0A7X6Z988-F1
#
_cell.length_a   1.000
_cell.length_b   1.000
_cell.length_c   1.000
_cell.angle_alpha   90.00
_cell.angle_beta   90.00
_cell.angle_gamma   90.00
#
_symmetry.space_group_name_H-M   'P 1'
#
loop_
_entity.id
_entity.type
_entity.pdbx_description
1 polymer ?
#
loop_
_entity_poly.entity_id
_entity_poly.type
_entity_poly.pdbx_seq_one_letter_code
_entity_poly.pdbx_strand_id
1 'polypeptide(L)'
;LGLANIVTLFAVLRLKGSDALLIVVTRSLILGAISGPTTLLFSLAGGLLALVFMLLAAQGHEKVFSVVGISLAGAAAHNVGQVAIASLVLQEPLLLLTYLPPLLLTGLVTGTLTGIAAYPVVTRFRLPVERAG
;
A
#
# COMPACT_ATOMS: atom_id res chain seq x y z
N LEU A 1 5.85 -4.90 5.46
CA LEU A 1 4.50 -4.31 5.27
C LEU A 1 4.25 -3.09 6.18
N GLY A 2 4.56 -3.11 7.48
CA GLY A 2 4.17 -2.03 8.41
C GLY A 2 4.77 -0.64 8.13
N LEU A 3 6.05 -0.43 8.41
CA LEU A 3 6.66 0.92 8.38
C LEU A 3 6.55 1.59 7.00
N ALA A 4 6.82 0.84 5.95
CA ALA A 4 6.81 1.41 4.61
C ALA A 4 5.42 1.77 4.10
N ASN A 5 4.37 1.09 4.56
CA ASN A 5 2.99 1.47 4.24
C ASN A 5 2.54 2.70 5.03
N ILE A 6 3.11 2.97 6.23
CA ILE A 6 2.89 4.24 6.94
C ILE A 6 3.39 5.41 6.10
N VAL A 7 4.60 5.29 5.51
CA VAL A 7 5.19 6.34 4.67
C VAL A 7 4.35 6.55 3.40
N THR A 8 3.94 5.47 2.74
CA THR A 8 3.07 5.56 1.55
C THR A 8 1.70 6.18 1.91
N LEU A 9 1.10 5.78 3.03
CA LEU A 9 -0.17 6.33 3.50
C LEU A 9 -0.05 7.82 3.84
N PHE A 10 1.04 8.22 4.50
CA PHE A 10 1.34 9.62 4.76
C PHE A 10 1.47 10.41 3.45
N ALA A 11 2.23 9.89 2.48
CA ALA A 11 2.41 10.53 1.18
C ALA A 11 1.10 10.67 0.41
N VAL A 12 0.24 9.64 0.42
CA VAL A 12 -1.09 9.70 -0.22
C VAL A 12 -1.98 10.78 0.41
N LEU A 13 -1.90 10.98 1.72
CA LEU A 13 -2.77 11.93 2.45
C LEU A 13 -2.23 13.36 2.49
N ARG A 14 -0.91 13.55 2.38
CA ARG A 14 -0.26 14.85 2.63
C ARG A 14 0.64 15.35 1.50
N LEU A 15 1.02 14.51 0.54
CA LEU A 15 1.88 14.86 -0.58
C LEU A 15 1.15 14.70 -1.92
N LYS A 16 1.85 14.97 -3.03
CA LYS A 16 1.32 14.74 -4.38
C LYS A 16 1.32 13.24 -4.69
N GLY A 17 0.40 12.80 -5.56
CA GLY A 17 0.35 11.40 -6.00
C GLY A 17 1.65 10.93 -6.66
N SER A 18 2.37 11.85 -7.31
CA SER A 18 3.72 11.64 -7.85
C SER A 18 4.75 11.27 -6.77
N ASP A 19 4.67 11.90 -5.59
CA ASP A 19 5.62 11.68 -4.50
C ASP A 19 5.36 10.31 -3.86
N ALA A 20 4.08 9.96 -3.69
CA ALA A 20 3.69 8.63 -3.23
C ALA A 20 4.14 7.52 -4.19
N LEU A 21 4.03 7.76 -5.51
CA LEU A 21 4.56 6.85 -6.54
C LEU A 21 6.07 6.70 -6.44
N LEU A 22 6.80 7.82 -6.32
CA LEU A 22 8.25 7.81 -6.20
C LEU A 22 8.73 7.03 -4.97
N ILE A 23 8.03 7.17 -3.84
CA ILE A 23 8.31 6.42 -2.61
C ILE A 23 8.13 4.92 -2.84
N VAL A 24 7.02 4.50 -3.47
CA VAL A 24 6.75 3.08 -3.75
C VAL A 24 7.82 2.50 -4.67
N VAL A 25 8.13 3.18 -5.78
CA VAL A 25 9.14 2.72 -6.74
C VAL A 25 10.52 2.64 -6.10
N THR A 26 10.96 3.70 -5.43
CA THR A 26 12.27 3.77 -4.78
C THR A 26 12.43 2.67 -3.73
N ARG A 27 11.41 2.50 -2.88
CA ARG A 27 11.37 1.43 -1.89
C ARG A 27 11.50 0.05 -2.53
N SER A 28 10.74 -0.21 -3.59
CA SER A 28 10.76 -1.51 -4.26
C SER A 28 12.07 -1.78 -5.00
N LEU A 29 12.72 -0.74 -5.55
CA LEU A 29 14.07 -0.83 -6.11
C LEU A 29 15.10 -1.20 -5.03
N ILE A 30 15.07 -0.51 -3.87
CA ILE A 30 15.98 -0.81 -2.76
C ILE A 30 15.79 -2.24 -2.28
N LEU A 31 14.54 -2.67 -2.07
CA LEU A 31 14.24 -4.02 -1.61
C LEU A 31 14.64 -5.07 -2.65
N GLY A 32 14.45 -4.76 -3.93
CA GLY A 32 14.89 -5.59 -5.05
C GLY A 32 16.40 -5.72 -5.15
N ALA A 33 17.14 -4.64 -4.92
CA ALA A 33 18.60 -4.65 -4.94
C ALA A 33 19.18 -5.51 -3.80
N ILE A 34 18.54 -5.53 -2.63
CA ILE A 34 18.99 -6.30 -1.47
C ILE A 34 18.56 -7.76 -1.56
N SER A 35 17.31 -8.03 -1.97
CA SER A 35 16.68 -9.35 -1.86
C SER A 35 16.49 -10.06 -3.20
N GLY A 36 16.81 -9.42 -4.32
CA GLY A 36 16.73 -9.98 -5.66
C GLY A 36 15.49 -9.56 -6.48
N PRO A 37 15.47 -9.94 -7.77
CA PRO A 37 14.51 -9.45 -8.76
C PRO A 37 13.07 -9.94 -8.52
N THR A 38 12.88 -11.14 -7.95
CA THR A 38 11.55 -11.65 -7.60
C THR A 38 10.89 -10.80 -6.52
N THR A 39 11.66 -10.41 -5.50
CA THR A 39 11.21 -9.51 -4.43
C THR A 39 10.85 -8.12 -4.98
N LEU A 40 11.60 -7.63 -5.96
CA LEU A 40 11.30 -6.39 -6.67
C LEU A 40 9.92 -6.46 -7.35
N LEU A 41 9.68 -7.53 -8.13
CA LEU A 41 8.42 -7.73 -8.85
C LEU A 41 7.24 -7.79 -7.88
N PHE A 42 7.38 -8.56 -6.80
CA PHE A 42 6.33 -8.70 -5.79
C PHE A 42 6.06 -7.37 -5.08
N SER A 43 7.12 -6.65 -4.71
CA SER A 43 7.03 -5.34 -4.03
C SER A 43 6.41 -4.27 -4.93
N LEU A 44 6.77 -4.22 -6.21
CA LEU A 44 6.20 -3.28 -7.17
C LEU A 44 4.74 -3.59 -7.47
N ALA A 45 4.40 -4.84 -7.78
CA ALA A 45 3.03 -5.22 -8.11
C ALA A 45 2.07 -4.94 -6.95
N GLY A 46 2.43 -5.38 -5.74
CA GLY A 46 1.66 -5.06 -4.53
C GLY A 46 1.64 -3.56 -4.24
N GLY A 47 2.79 -2.90 -4.29
CA GLY A 47 2.92 -1.49 -3.92
C GLY A 47 2.17 -0.55 -4.85
N LEU A 48 2.20 -0.79 -6.16
CA LEU A 48 1.48 0.02 -7.15
C LEU A 48 -0.02 -0.20 -7.05
N LEU A 49 -0.47 -1.45 -6.88
CA LEU A 49 -1.89 -1.73 -6.70
C LEU A 49 -2.42 -1.07 -5.41
N ALA A 50 -1.66 -1.18 -4.31
CA ALA A 50 -1.96 -0.50 -3.05
C ALA A 50 -2.06 1.02 -3.23
N LEU A 51 -1.12 1.63 -3.95
CA LEU A 51 -1.12 3.07 -4.21
C LEU A 51 -2.38 3.52 -4.94
N VAL A 52 -2.80 2.80 -5.98
CA VAL A 52 -4.03 3.12 -6.72
C VAL A 52 -5.25 3.10 -5.80
N PHE A 53 -5.42 2.02 -5.03
CA PHE A 53 -6.56 1.90 -4.10
C PHE A 53 -6.51 2.93 -2.97
N MET A 54 -5.33 3.24 -2.43
CA MET A 54 -5.18 4.29 -1.42
C MET A 54 -5.51 5.67 -1.98
N LEU A 55 -5.08 6.01 -3.21
CA LEU A 55 -5.40 7.28 -3.87
C LEU A 55 -6.90 7.41 -4.12
N LEU A 56 -7.56 6.34 -4.60
CA LEU A 56 -9.01 6.31 -4.78
C LEU A 56 -9.75 6.49 -3.44
N ALA A 57 -9.35 5.74 -2.41
CA ALA A 57 -9.95 5.87 -1.07
C ALA A 57 -9.70 7.25 -0.44
N ALA A 58 -8.55 7.88 -0.73
CA ALA A 58 -8.21 9.22 -0.26
C ALA A 58 -9.07 10.33 -0.88
N GLN A 59 -9.70 10.11 -2.04
CA GLN A 59 -10.69 11.06 -2.59
C GLN A 59 -11.92 11.19 -1.68
N GLY A 60 -12.27 10.12 -0.94
CA GLY A 60 -13.34 10.09 0.05
C GLY A 60 -12.87 10.35 1.49
N HIS A 61 -11.63 10.80 1.70
CA HIS A 61 -11.08 11.07 3.03
C HIS A 61 -11.91 12.13 3.77
N GLU A 62 -12.14 11.91 5.07
CA GLU A 62 -13.00 12.70 5.97
C GLU A 62 -14.51 12.63 5.74
N LYS A 63 -14.98 12.18 4.56
CA LYS A 63 -16.42 12.01 4.30
C LYS A 63 -16.89 10.56 4.43
N VAL A 64 -16.08 9.61 3.95
CA VAL A 64 -16.44 8.18 3.87
C VAL A 64 -15.35 7.30 4.49
N PHE A 65 -14.07 7.66 4.32
CA PHE A 65 -12.96 6.85 4.78
C PHE A 65 -12.09 7.58 5.81
N SER A 66 -11.77 6.88 6.90
CA SER A 66 -10.76 7.29 7.87
C SER A 66 -9.36 6.93 7.40
N VAL A 67 -8.32 7.48 8.05
CA VAL A 67 -6.91 7.09 7.82
C VAL A 67 -6.72 5.57 7.93
N VAL A 68 -7.41 4.93 8.88
CA VAL A 68 -7.40 3.48 9.07
C VAL A 68 -8.08 2.75 7.91
N GLY A 69 -9.20 3.26 7.40
CA GLY A 69 -9.90 2.68 6.24
C GLY A 69 -9.06 2.71 4.96
N ILE A 70 -8.38 3.83 4.70
CA ILE A 70 -7.47 3.97 3.55
C ILE A 70 -6.28 3.00 3.69
N SER A 71 -5.73 2.87 4.90
CA SER A 71 -4.69 1.88 5.22
C SER A 71 -5.16 0.45 4.95
N LEU A 72 -6.39 0.10 5.37
CA LEU A 72 -6.98 -1.22 5.12
C LEU A 72 -7.10 -1.53 3.64
N ALA A 73 -7.65 -0.59 2.86
CA ALA A 73 -7.82 -0.74 1.43
C ALA A 73 -6.46 -0.97 0.73
N GLY A 74 -5.45 -0.19 1.12
CA GLY A 74 -4.10 -0.34 0.59
C GLY A 74 -3.43 -1.65 1.04
N ALA A 75 -3.62 -2.10 2.29
CA ALA A 75 -3.06 -3.36 2.77
C ALA A 75 -3.67 -4.57 2.03
N ALA A 76 -4.99 -4.56 1.84
CA ALA A 76 -5.69 -5.59 1.06
C ALA A 76 -5.20 -5.60 -0.40
N ALA A 77 -5.18 -4.44 -1.06
CA ALA A 77 -4.70 -4.30 -2.43
C ALA A 77 -3.22 -4.70 -2.59
N HIS A 78 -2.36 -4.39 -1.61
CA HIS A 78 -0.95 -4.80 -1.60
C HIS A 78 -0.83 -6.33 -1.62
N ASN A 79 -1.56 -7.00 -0.74
CA ASN A 79 -1.54 -8.46 -0.64
C ASN A 79 -2.10 -9.12 -1.89
N VAL A 80 -3.20 -8.59 -2.44
CA VAL A 80 -3.76 -9.04 -3.73
C VAL A 80 -2.72 -8.93 -4.83
N GLY A 81 -2.06 -7.78 -4.98
CA GLY A 81 -1.07 -7.56 -6.03
C GLY A 81 0.16 -8.46 -5.91
N GLN A 82 0.63 -8.70 -4.68
CA GLN A 82 1.74 -9.63 -4.40
C GLN A 82 1.39 -11.07 -4.80
N VAL A 83 0.22 -11.57 -4.41
CA VAL A 83 -0.18 -12.94 -4.74
C VAL A 83 -0.51 -13.08 -6.21
N ALA A 84 -1.12 -12.06 -6.82
CA ALA A 84 -1.41 -12.06 -8.25
C ALA A 84 -0.14 -12.25 -9.06
N ILE A 85 0.89 -11.43 -8.82
CA ILE A 85 2.15 -11.58 -9.55
C ILE A 85 2.88 -12.88 -9.19
N ALA A 86 2.80 -13.33 -7.93
CA ALA A 86 3.38 -14.61 -7.53
C ALA A 86 2.71 -15.79 -8.26
N SER A 87 1.37 -15.78 -8.40
CA SER A 87 0.62 -16.81 -9.13
C SER A 87 0.98 -16.82 -10.61
N LEU A 88 1.23 -15.65 -11.22
CA LEU A 88 1.67 -15.54 -12.61
C LEU A 88 3.10 -16.05 -12.80
N VAL A 89 4.02 -15.67 -11.92
CA VAL A 89 5.43 -16.07 -11.98
C VAL A 89 5.60 -17.57 -11.74
N LEU A 90 4.82 -18.13 -10.81
CA LEU A 90 4.85 -19.56 -10.48
C LEU A 90 3.97 -20.41 -11.40
N GLN A 91 3.19 -19.79 -12.30
CA GLN A 91 2.20 -20.45 -13.16
C GLN A 91 1.16 -21.28 -12.39
N GLU A 92 0.88 -20.89 -11.15
CA GLU A 92 -0.01 -21.59 -10.21
C GLU A 92 -1.20 -20.68 -9.85
N PRO A 93 -2.25 -20.60 -10.69
CA PRO A 93 -3.36 -19.67 -10.49
C PRO A 93 -4.17 -19.95 -9.22
N LEU A 94 -4.14 -21.21 -8.73
CA LEU A 94 -4.80 -21.60 -7.48
C LEU A 94 -4.18 -20.95 -6.24
N LEU A 95 -2.94 -20.46 -6.31
CA LEU A 95 -2.32 -19.70 -5.22
C LEU A 95 -3.15 -18.47 -4.86
N LEU A 96 -3.73 -17.80 -5.86
CA LEU A 96 -4.54 -16.61 -5.65
C LEU A 96 -5.80 -16.95 -4.84
N LEU A 97 -6.51 -18.01 -5.19
CA LEU A 97 -7.71 -18.42 -4.45
C LEU A 97 -7.39 -18.98 -3.06
N THR A 98 -6.25 -19.65 -2.91
CA THR A 98 -5.90 -20.37 -1.67
C THR A 98 -5.26 -19.46 -0.62
N TYR A 99 -4.36 -18.55 -1.04
CA TYR A 99 -3.63 -17.67 -0.13
C TYR A 99 -4.35 -16.35 0.13
N LEU A 100 -5.27 -15.93 -0.73
CA LEU A 100 -5.94 -14.64 -0.57
C LEU A 100 -6.83 -14.54 0.68
N PRO A 101 -7.66 -15.54 1.07
CA PRO A 101 -8.46 -15.45 2.29
C PRO A 101 -7.62 -15.22 3.57
N PRO A 102 -6.55 -16.00 3.86
CA PRO A 102 -5.69 -15.72 5.00
C PRO A 102 -4.90 -14.40 4.85
N LEU A 103 -4.51 -14.02 3.63
CA LEU A 103 -3.83 -12.76 3.40
C LEU A 103 -4.72 -11.53 3.58
N LEU A 104 -6.02 -11.61 3.31
CA LEU A 104 -6.95 -10.52 3.59
C LEU A 104 -7.19 -10.38 5.09
N LEU A 105 -7.25 -11.49 5.84
CA LEU A 105 -7.33 -11.46 7.31
C LEU A 105 -6.09 -10.80 7.91
N THR A 106 -4.89 -11.19 7.48
CA THR A 106 -3.65 -10.53 7.91
C THR A 106 -3.56 -9.09 7.40
N GLY A 107 -4.10 -8.79 6.23
CA GLY A 107 -4.24 -7.43 5.68
C GLY A 107 -5.14 -6.55 6.54
N LEU A 108 -6.20 -7.11 7.13
CA LEU A 108 -7.07 -6.40 8.05
C LEU A 108 -6.32 -5.98 9.32
N VAL A 109 -5.57 -6.90 9.93
CA VAL A 109 -4.76 -6.67 11.14
C VAL A 109 -3.62 -5.70 10.86
N THR A 110 -2.83 -5.98 9.83
CA THR A 110 -1.68 -5.14 9.47
C THR A 110 -2.14 -3.75 9.02
N GLY A 111 -3.23 -3.66 8.26
CA GLY A 111 -3.84 -2.40 7.82
C GLY A 111 -4.37 -1.57 8.99
N THR A 112 -5.03 -2.19 9.98
CA THR A 112 -5.50 -1.47 11.18
C THR A 112 -4.32 -0.95 11.99
N LEU A 113 -3.35 -1.81 12.30
CA LEU A 113 -2.15 -1.43 13.06
C LEU A 113 -1.37 -0.31 12.37
N THR A 114 -1.18 -0.42 11.05
CA THR A 114 -0.51 0.61 10.23
C THR A 114 -1.28 1.93 10.26
N GLY A 115 -2.61 1.88 10.15
CA GLY A 115 -3.46 3.07 10.18
C GLY A 115 -3.43 3.78 11.53
N ILE A 116 -3.50 3.02 12.63
CA ILE A 116 -3.39 3.55 14.01
C ILE A 116 -2.01 4.17 14.22
N ALA A 117 -0.94 3.50 13.79
CA ALA A 117 0.42 4.01 13.91
C ALA A 117 0.67 5.26 13.04
N ALA A 118 0.01 5.36 11.88
CA ALA A 118 0.11 6.51 10.99
C ALA A 118 -0.69 7.72 11.48
N TYR A 119 -1.76 7.51 12.25
CA TYR A 119 -2.69 8.56 12.65
C TYR A 119 -2.01 9.75 13.36
N PRO A 120 -1.11 9.58 14.34
CA PRO A 120 -0.40 10.69 14.98
C PRO A 120 0.46 11.49 13.98
N VAL A 121 1.11 10.80 13.04
CA VAL A 121 2.00 11.42 12.06
C VAL A 121 1.19 12.26 11.06
N VAL A 122 0.09 11.70 10.56
CA VAL A 122 -0.80 12.38 9.59
C VAL A 122 -1.52 13.57 10.23
N THR A 123 -1.90 13.48 11.51
CA THR A 123 -2.63 14.55 12.21
C THR A 123 -1.73 15.68 12.71
N ARG A 124 -0.50 15.38 13.15
CA ARG A 124 0.48 16.38 13.62
C ARG A 124 1.08 17.19 12.48
N PHE A 125 1.31 16.58 11.31
CA PHE A 125 1.87 17.26 10.14
C PHE A 125 0.78 17.61 9.14
N ARG A 126 0.15 18.78 9.34
CA ARG A 126 -0.76 19.41 8.36
C ARG A 126 0.06 20.18 7.33
N LEU A 127 0.63 19.48 6.35
CA LEU A 127 1.10 20.15 5.15
C LEU A 127 -0.13 20.59 4.32
N PRO A 128 -0.14 21.82 3.77
CA PRO A 128 -1.16 22.21 2.81
C PRO A 128 -1.10 21.22 1.63
N VAL A 129 -2.20 20.52 1.39
CA VAL A 129 -2.27 19.55 0.30
C VAL A 129 -2.26 20.33 -1.00
N GLU A 130 -1.10 20.47 -1.60
CA GLU A 130 -0.92 21.11 -2.89
C GLU A 130 -1.40 20.16 -3.99
N ARG A 131 -2.72 20.00 -4.10
CA ARG A 131 -3.39 19.29 -5.19
C ARG A 131 -3.27 20.14 -6.46
N ALA A 132 -2.07 20.16 -7.04
CA ALA A 132 -1.90 20.61 -8.42
C ALA A 132 -2.53 19.54 -9.31
N GLY A 133 -3.52 19.96 -10.11
CA GLY A 133 -4.32 19.13 -11.01
C GLY A 133 -3.53 18.50 -12.14
#